data_AF-A0A0F9S1E3-F1
#
_entry.id   AF-A0A0F9S1E3-F1
#
_cell.length_a   1.000
_cell.length_b   1.000
_cell.length_c   1.000
_cell.angle_alpha   90.00
_cell.angle_beta   90.00
_cell.angle_gamma   90.00
#
_symmetry.space_group_name_H-M   'P 1'
#
loop_
_entity.id
_entity.type
_entity.pdbx_description
1 polymer ?
#
loop_
_entity_poly.entity_id
_entity_poly.type
_entity_poly.pdbx_seq_one_letter_code
_entity_poly.pdbx_strand_id
1 'polypeptide(L)'
;MWNGLRRVSSKQKKKNTLWSKVKRERITYLREKFGYLPCEYCKANVTEPDAHHIDGNRNHNIDTNIYITDRLCHSFIEDNNLKVTQEDFQGYRGE
;
A
#
# COMPACT_ATOMS: atom_id res chain seq x y z
N MET A 1 15.01 26.68 10.83
CA MET A 1 15.04 25.60 11.85
C MET A 1 15.27 24.27 11.15
N TRP A 2 16.48 23.71 11.24
CA TRP A 2 16.73 22.35 10.77
C TRP A 2 16.32 21.38 11.87
N ASN A 3 15.18 20.72 11.70
CA ASN A 3 14.77 19.61 12.57
C ASN A 3 15.77 18.47 12.35
N GLY A 4 16.63 18.22 13.36
CA GLY A 4 17.61 17.15 13.33
C GLY A 4 16.93 15.83 12.98
N LEU A 5 17.40 15.19 11.90
CA LEU A 5 16.93 13.88 11.46
C LEU A 5 17.11 12.88 12.61
N ARG A 6 16.03 12.60 13.34
CA ARG A 6 16.04 11.63 14.44
C ARG A 6 16.47 10.28 13.88
N ARG A 7 17.48 9.68 14.50
CA ARG A 7 17.98 8.35 14.12
C ARG A 7 16.84 7.33 14.27
N VAL A 8 16.41 6.76 13.14
CA VAL A 8 15.43 5.67 13.12
C VAL A 8 16.04 4.44 13.79
N SER A 9 15.30 3.83 14.73
CA SER A 9 15.75 2.63 15.45
C SER A 9 15.96 1.44 14.50
N SER A 10 16.86 0.52 14.84
CA SER A 10 17.09 -0.69 14.04
C SER A 10 15.82 -1.52 13.84
N LYS A 11 14.92 -1.54 14.84
CA LYS A 11 13.60 -2.19 14.75
C LYS A 11 12.72 -1.52 13.69
N GLN A 12 12.67 -0.19 13.68
CA GLN A 12 11.87 0.54 12.70
C GLN A 12 12.47 0.45 11.28
N LYS A 13 13.80 0.41 11.15
CA LYS A 13 14.47 0.15 9.86
C LYS A 13 14.03 -1.19 9.27
N LYS A 14 14.05 -2.26 10.07
CA LYS A 14 13.59 -3.60 9.64
C LYS A 14 12.13 -3.57 9.16
N LYS A 15 11.25 -2.88 9.89
CA LYS A 15 9.84 -2.71 9.49
C LYS A 15 9.71 -1.97 8.15
N ASN A 16 10.43 -0.86 7.98
CA ASN A 16 10.41 -0.09 6.74
C ASN A 16 10.95 -0.90 5.55
N THR A 17 12.00 -1.71 5.76
CA THR A 17 12.52 -2.63 4.73
C THR A 17 11.47 -3.67 4.33
N LEU A 18 10.80 -4.29 5.31
CA LEU A 18 9.75 -5.27 5.05
C LEU A 18 8.56 -4.64 4.30
N TRP A 19 8.12 -3.46 4.73
CA TRP A 19 7.07 -2.71 4.06
C TRP A 19 7.44 -2.36 2.61
N SER A 20 8.68 -1.91 2.39
CA SER A 20 9.18 -1.60 1.05
C SER A 20 9.21 -2.83 0.13
N LYS A 21 9.51 -4.01 0.70
CA LYS A 21 9.47 -5.28 -0.02
C LYS A 21 8.04 -5.64 -0.42
N VAL A 22 7.11 -5.64 0.53
CA VAL A 22 5.68 -5.95 0.30
C VAL A 22 5.07 -5.01 -0.74
N LYS A 23 5.34 -3.69 -0.64
CA LYS A 23 4.92 -2.70 -1.64
C LYS A 23 5.41 -3.05 -3.04
N ARG A 24 6.70 -3.40 -3.17
CA ARG A 24 7.29 -3.76 -4.47
C ARG A 24 6.64 -5.00 -5.05
N GLU A 25 6.46 -6.05 -4.23
CA GLU A 25 5.84 -7.30 -4.66
C GLU A 25 4.40 -7.09 -5.14
N ARG A 26 3.59 -6.29 -4.43
CA ARG A 26 2.22 -5.95 -4.85
C ARG A 26 2.20 -5.18 -6.16
N ILE A 27 3.07 -4.17 -6.33
CA ILE A 27 3.17 -3.40 -7.58
C ILE A 27 3.56 -4.30 -8.75
N THR A 28 4.55 -5.19 -8.56
CA THR A 28 4.96 -6.15 -9.59
C THR A 28 3.79 -7.04 -9.98
N TYR A 29 3.10 -7.64 -9.01
CA TYR A 29 1.93 -8.47 -9.26
C TYR A 29 0.85 -7.75 -10.08
N LEU A 30 0.49 -6.52 -9.69
CA LEU A 30 -0.54 -5.76 -10.40
C LEU A 30 -0.13 -5.46 -11.84
N ARG A 31 1.13 -5.10 -12.07
CA ARG A 31 1.68 -4.88 -13.43
C ARG A 31 1.67 -6.14 -14.27
N GLU A 32 2.10 -7.27 -13.72
CA GLU A 32 2.11 -8.57 -14.40
C GLU A 32 0.69 -9.04 -14.73
N LYS A 33 -0.26 -8.84 -13.81
CA LYS A 33 -1.65 -9.27 -13.98
C LYS A 33 -2.43 -8.43 -15.00
N PHE A 34 -2.26 -7.10 -14.97
CA PHE A 34 -3.11 -6.19 -15.73
C PHE A 34 -2.40 -5.52 -16.92
N GLY A 35 -1.08 -5.62 -17.03
CA GLY A 35 -0.28 -4.91 -18.05
C GLY A 35 -0.07 -3.42 -17.76
N TYR A 36 -0.66 -2.90 -16.67
CA TYR A 36 -0.49 -1.54 -16.15
C TYR A 36 -0.59 -1.57 -14.61
N LEU A 37 -0.43 -0.44 -13.95
CA LEU A 37 -0.57 -0.36 -12.49
C LEU A 37 -1.93 0.25 -12.12
N PRO A 38 -2.99 -0.55 -11.88
CA PRO A 38 -4.27 -0.01 -11.44
C PRO A 38 -4.21 0.50 -10.00
N CYS A 39 -4.95 1.58 -9.76
CA CYS A 39 -5.44 1.93 -8.43
C CYS A 39 -6.44 0.84 -8.04
N GLU A 40 -6.19 0.15 -6.93
CA GLU A 40 -7.04 -0.96 -6.53
C GLU A 40 -8.45 -0.50 -6.12
N TYR A 41 -8.62 0.79 -5.79
CA TYR A 41 -9.90 1.41 -5.51
C TYR A 41 -10.65 1.84 -6.80
N CYS A 42 -10.14 2.82 -7.53
CA CYS A 42 -10.86 3.42 -8.67
C CYS A 42 -10.51 2.81 -10.04
N LYS A 43 -9.58 1.86 -10.10
CA LYS A 43 -9.06 1.18 -11.31
C LYS A 43 -8.31 2.07 -12.30
N ALA A 44 -8.16 3.37 -12.04
CA ALA A 44 -7.34 4.25 -12.86
C ALA A 44 -5.87 3.81 -12.89
N ASN A 45 -5.16 4.08 -13.98
CA ASN A 45 -3.73 3.80 -14.07
C ASN A 45 -2.93 4.77 -13.19
N VAL A 46 -2.03 4.23 -12.37
CA VAL A 46 -1.27 4.97 -11.36
C VAL A 46 0.19 5.10 -11.77
N THR A 47 0.66 6.34 -11.91
CA THR A 47 2.07 6.66 -12.17
C THR A 47 2.87 6.72 -10.87
N GLU A 48 2.28 7.26 -9.82
CA GLU A 48 2.88 7.43 -8.49
C GLU A 48 2.08 6.66 -7.43
N PRO A 49 2.40 5.36 -7.22
CA PRO A 49 1.60 4.52 -6.34
C PRO A 49 1.84 4.82 -4.87
N ASP A 50 0.74 5.01 -4.15
CA ASP A 50 0.70 4.93 -2.70
C ASP A 50 0.28 3.54 -2.24
N ALA A 51 0.69 3.15 -1.03
CA ALA A 51 0.43 1.83 -0.48
C ALA A 51 0.02 1.93 0.98
N HIS A 52 -0.98 1.14 1.38
CA HIS A 52 -1.56 1.17 2.72
C HIS A 52 -1.95 -0.20 3.24
N HIS A 53 -1.98 -0.32 4.57
CA HIS A 53 -2.46 -1.51 5.28
C HIS A 53 -3.98 -1.54 5.26
N ILE A 54 -4.58 -2.68 4.91
CA ILE A 54 -6.04 -2.86 4.88
C ILE A 54 -6.60 -2.79 6.31
N ASP A 55 -5.93 -3.40 7.28
CA ASP A 55 -6.34 -3.42 8.68
C ASP A 55 -5.92 -2.16 9.49
N GLY A 56 -5.26 -1.18 8.85
CA GLY A 56 -4.70 0.01 9.51
C GLY A 56 -3.51 -0.27 10.46
N ASN A 57 -3.11 -1.52 10.64
CA ASN A 57 -2.03 -1.91 11.54
C ASN A 57 -0.67 -1.86 10.83
N ARG A 58 0.05 -0.75 11.05
CA ARG A 58 1.40 -0.48 10.49
C ARG A 58 2.50 -1.48 10.89
N ASN A 59 2.19 -2.47 11.73
CA ASN A 59 3.11 -3.54 12.08
C ASN A 59 2.90 -4.82 11.28
N HIS A 60 1.77 -4.93 10.58
CA HIS A 60 1.34 -6.13 9.89
C HIS A 60 1.71 -6.07 8.40
N ASN A 61 3.01 -6.11 8.14
CA ASN A 61 3.57 -6.01 6.79
C ASN A 61 3.54 -7.37 6.07
N ILE A 62 2.38 -7.75 5.56
CA ILE A 62 2.17 -8.96 4.75
C ILE A 62 1.52 -8.60 3.41
N ASP A 63 1.73 -9.43 2.40
CA ASP A 63 1.23 -9.27 1.03
C ASP A 63 -0.30 -9.27 0.91
N THR A 64 -0.98 -9.89 1.87
CA THR A 64 -2.44 -9.88 1.95
C THR A 64 -2.99 -8.66 2.69
N ASN A 65 -2.15 -7.90 3.38
CA ASN A 65 -2.56 -6.70 4.14
C ASN A 65 -2.01 -5.43 3.48
N ILE A 66 -2.16 -5.33 2.16
CA ILE A 66 -1.73 -4.16 1.39
C ILE A 66 -2.70 -3.92 0.23
N TYR A 67 -2.95 -2.64 -0.05
CA TYR A 67 -3.54 -2.18 -1.29
C TYR A 67 -2.73 -1.03 -1.89
N ILE A 68 -2.71 -0.94 -3.22
CA ILE A 68 -2.10 0.13 -4.00
C ILE A 68 -3.17 1.10 -4.48
N THR A 69 -2.98 2.40 -4.25
CA THR A 69 -3.90 3.45 -4.67
C THR A 69 -3.16 4.63 -5.27
N ASP A 70 -3.86 5.46 -6.03
CA ASP A 70 -3.42 6.83 -6.24
C ASP A 70 -3.63 7.67 -4.97
N ARG A 71 -2.94 8.81 -4.91
CA ARG A 71 -2.95 9.69 -3.75
C ARG A 71 -4.34 10.26 -3.43
N LEU A 72 -5.18 10.50 -4.43
CA LEU A 72 -6.51 11.07 -4.24
C LEU A 72 -7.43 10.03 -3.60
N CYS A 73 -7.42 8.79 -4.11
CA CYS A 73 -8.20 7.70 -3.54
C CYS A 73 -7.76 7.37 -2.12
N HIS A 74 -6.46 7.36 -1.84
CA HIS A 74 -5.96 7.20 -0.47
C HIS A 74 -6.52 8.29 0.46
N SER A 75 -6.38 9.56 0.09
CA SER A 75 -6.87 10.67 0.93
C SER A 75 -8.37 10.55 1.16
N PHE A 76 -9.14 10.22 0.12
CA PHE A 76 -10.58 10.00 0.22
C PHE A 76 -10.94 8.86 1.20
N ILE A 77 -10.23 7.74 1.15
CA ILE A 77 -10.46 6.60 2.05
C ILE A 77 -10.20 6.99 3.50
N GLU A 78 -9.08 7.65 3.79
CA GLU A 78 -8.71 8.09 5.14
C GLU A 78 -9.66 9.17 5.67
N ASP A 79 -9.94 10.20 4.87
CA ASP A 79 -10.80 11.33 5.26
C ASP A 79 -12.23 10.88 5.57
N ASN A 80 -12.70 9.82 4.91
CA ASN A 80 -14.04 9.25 5.13
C ASN A 80 -14.02 8.00 6.03
N ASN A 81 -12.86 7.59 6.56
CA ASN A 81 -12.67 6.40 7.38
C ASN A 81 -13.34 5.15 6.77
N LEU A 82 -13.17 4.97 5.46
CA LEU A 82 -13.79 3.87 4.74
C LEU A 82 -13.13 2.55 5.15
N LYS A 83 -13.94 1.60 5.60
CA LYS A 83 -13.47 0.24 5.84
C LYS A 83 -13.30 -0.43 4.50
N VAL A 84 -12.05 -0.56 4.09
CA VAL A 84 -11.69 -1.27 2.88
C VAL A 84 -11.36 -2.72 3.22
N THR A 85 -11.86 -3.64 2.42
CA THR A 85 -11.57 -5.07 2.52
C THR A 85 -10.75 -5.51 1.32
N GLN A 86 -10.14 -6.69 1.39
CA GLN A 86 -9.49 -7.26 0.21
C GLN A 86 -10.45 -7.50 -0.96
N GLU A 87 -11.74 -7.70 -0.69
CA GLU A 87 -12.77 -7.93 -1.70
C GLU A 87 -13.06 -6.65 -2.50
N ASP A 88 -12.96 -5.48 -1.84
CA ASP A 88 -13.04 -4.17 -2.49
C ASP A 88 -11.86 -3.93 -3.46
N PHE A 89 -10.72 -4.57 -3.18
CA PHE A 89 -9.48 -4.44 -3.93
C PHE A 89 -9.24 -5.68 -4.79
N GLN A 90 -9.93 -5.75 -5.94
CA GLN A 90 -9.79 -6.84 -6.92
C GLN A 90 -8.34 -7.09 -7.36
N GLY A 91 -7.68 -7.96 -6.62
CA GLY A 91 -6.31 -8.41 -6.81
C GLY A 91 -5.90 -9.50 -5.81
N TYR A 92 -6.81 -10.02 -4.99
CA TYR A 92 -6.48 -11.12 -4.09
C TYR A 92 -6.49 -12.47 -4.80
N ARG A 93 -5.47 -13.28 -4.53
CA ARG A 93 -5.36 -14.68 -4.96
C ARG A 93 -6.37 -15.50 -4.16
N GLY A 94 -7.54 -15.71 -4.74
CA GLY A 94 -8.51 -16.71 -4.34
C GLY A 94 -8.67 -17.75 -5.44
N GLU A 95 -7.58 -18.43 -5.78
CA GLU A 95 -7.57 -19.74 -6.46
C GLU A 95 -6.51 -20.61 -5.76
#